data_AF-A0A2N2M4B6-F1
#
_entry.id   AF-A0A2N2M4B6-F1
#
_cell.length_a   1.000
_cell.length_b   1.000
_cell.length_c   1.000
_cell.angle_alpha   90.00
_cell.angle_beta   90.00
_cell.angle_gamma   90.00
#
_symmetry.space_group_name_H-M   'P 1'
#
loop_
_entity.id
_entity.type
_entity.pdbx_description
1 polymer ?
#
loop_
_entity_poly.entity_id
_entity_poly.type
_entity_poly.pdbx_seq_one_letter_code
_entity_poly.pdbx_strand_id
1 'polypeptide(L)'
;MKRKVLLLTVALLLVGCMPQREITRQDLLAMSSHTFPNTTVDQVLNAASTVAKYLDLKYTIVTCTENQMKAERMASTSTPKITFEYILTASQKNNDVEAKLELTLQFENRRKKPEKWHEAFNLYFNRMESVLYGKEWVTCVEAEKKVENSNTLQSICFKAKDEVPKGIKRTPASQ
;
A
#
# COMPACT_ATOMS: atom_id res chain seq x y z
N MET A 1 -22.46 3.19 54.76
CA MET A 1 -22.28 2.50 53.46
C MET A 1 -21.78 3.48 52.37
N LYS A 2 -20.53 3.98 52.41
CA LYS A 2 -20.02 4.94 51.39
C LYS A 2 -18.51 4.82 51.08
N ARG A 3 -17.83 3.71 51.42
CA ARG A 3 -16.37 3.55 51.24
C ARG A 3 -15.93 2.49 50.22
N LYS A 4 -16.84 1.69 49.66
CA LYS A 4 -16.49 0.59 48.72
C LYS A 4 -16.58 0.94 47.23
N VAL A 5 -17.14 2.10 46.86
CA VAL A 5 -17.33 2.50 45.46
C VAL A 5 -16.12 3.25 44.88
N LEU A 6 -15.27 3.84 45.72
CA LEU A 6 -14.15 4.69 45.28
C LEU A 6 -12.93 3.89 44.78
N LEU A 7 -12.79 2.62 45.17
CA LEU A 7 -11.64 1.79 44.80
C LEU A 7 -11.79 1.11 43.42
N LEU A 8 -13.02 1.01 42.89
CA LEU A 8 -13.25 0.38 41.59
C LEU A 8 -12.99 1.32 40.41
N THR A 9 -13.16 2.63 40.58
CA THR A 9 -12.98 3.64 39.52
C THR A 9 -11.50 3.98 39.25
N VAL A 10 -10.61 3.78 40.22
CA VAL A 10 -9.17 4.06 40.02
C VAL A 10 -8.46 2.92 39.26
N ALA A 11 -8.93 1.68 39.39
CA ALA A 11 -8.37 0.55 38.63
C ALA A 11 -8.69 0.58 37.13
N LEU A 12 -9.77 1.27 36.72
CA LEU A 12 -10.16 1.43 35.31
C LEU A 12 -9.33 2.47 34.54
N LEU A 13 -8.59 3.34 35.22
CA LEU A 13 -7.77 4.37 34.59
C LEU A 13 -6.33 3.91 34.26
N LEU A 14 -5.92 2.74 34.73
CA LEU A 14 -4.55 2.21 34.52
C LEU A 14 -4.43 1.22 33.35
N VAL A 15 -5.51 0.93 32.62
CA VAL A 15 -5.52 -0.03 31.49
C VAL A 15 -5.24 0.67 30.12
N GLY A 16 -5.02 1.99 30.11
CA GLY A 16 -5.09 2.78 28.87
C GLY A 16 -3.81 3.00 28.06
N CYS A 17 -2.62 2.61 28.53
CA CYS A 17 -1.41 2.67 27.71
C CYS A 17 -1.13 1.30 27.11
N MET A 18 -1.91 0.91 26.10
CA MET A 18 -1.55 -0.24 25.27
C MET A 18 -0.24 0.14 24.55
N PRO A 19 0.90 -0.49 24.86
CA PRO A 19 2.15 -0.14 24.21
C PRO A 19 1.97 -0.37 22.71
N GLN A 20 2.22 0.68 21.93
CA GLN A 20 2.19 0.59 20.48
C GLN A 20 3.20 -0.48 20.07
N ARG A 21 2.70 -1.62 19.60
CA ARG A 21 3.55 -2.76 19.21
C ARG A 21 4.51 -2.29 18.14
N GLU A 22 5.82 -2.44 18.40
CA GLU A 22 6.85 -2.16 17.41
C GLU A 22 6.70 -3.10 16.21
N ILE A 23 6.77 -2.54 15.01
CA ILE A 23 6.67 -3.30 13.77
C ILE A 23 7.99 -4.06 13.56
N THR A 24 7.92 -5.39 13.52
CA THR A 24 9.10 -6.24 13.33
C THR A 24 9.48 -6.37 11.86
N ARG A 25 10.71 -6.80 11.57
CA ARG A 25 11.15 -7.13 10.20
C ARG A 25 10.24 -8.16 9.52
N GLN A 26 9.71 -9.12 10.27
CA GLN A 26 8.79 -10.13 9.74
C GLN A 26 7.45 -9.52 9.35
N ASP A 27 6.92 -8.61 10.18
CA ASP A 27 5.71 -7.85 9.87
C ASP A 27 5.90 -7.06 8.56
N LEU A 28 7.08 -6.46 8.37
CA LEU A 28 7.41 -5.74 7.13
C LEU A 28 7.45 -6.63 5.90
N LEU A 29 8.06 -7.82 6.01
CA LEU A 29 8.12 -8.78 4.90
C LEU A 29 6.74 -9.33 4.55
N ALA A 30 5.90 -9.58 5.57
CA ALA A 30 4.53 -10.03 5.36
C ALA A 30 3.69 -8.95 4.66
N MET A 31 3.84 -7.69 5.05
CA MET A 31 3.10 -6.57 4.44
C MET A 31 3.56 -6.24 3.03
N SER A 32 4.84 -6.48 2.70
CA SER A 32 5.38 -6.27 1.36
C SER A 32 5.17 -7.46 0.42
N SER A 33 4.51 -8.52 0.86
CA SER A 33 4.34 -9.75 0.07
C SER A 33 2.86 -10.10 -0.06
N HIS A 34 2.48 -10.64 -1.22
CA HIS A 34 1.13 -11.15 -1.45
C HIS A 34 1.16 -12.39 -2.32
N THR A 35 0.26 -13.34 -2.05
CA THR A 35 0.13 -14.57 -2.85
C THR A 35 -1.11 -14.47 -3.71
N PHE A 36 -0.94 -14.67 -5.01
CA PHE A 36 -2.01 -14.67 -6.00
C PHE A 36 -2.30 -16.10 -6.46
N PRO A 37 -3.38 -16.73 -5.95
CA PRO A 37 -3.66 -18.13 -6.27
C PRO A 37 -4.18 -18.31 -7.69
N ASN A 38 -3.80 -19.42 -8.33
CA ASN A 38 -4.25 -19.78 -9.69
C ASN A 38 -3.97 -18.69 -10.75
N THR A 39 -2.82 -18.01 -10.62
CA THR A 39 -2.38 -17.00 -11.59
C THR A 39 -1.01 -17.32 -12.13
N THR A 40 -0.64 -16.68 -13.24
CA THR A 40 0.71 -16.72 -13.79
C THR A 40 1.50 -15.48 -13.42
N VAL A 41 2.83 -15.60 -13.42
CA VAL A 41 3.75 -14.46 -13.24
C VAL A 41 3.39 -13.30 -14.18
N ASP A 42 3.15 -13.58 -15.46
CA ASP A 42 2.76 -12.57 -16.45
C ASP A 42 1.46 -11.85 -16.10
N GLN A 43 0.44 -12.57 -15.62
CA GLN A 43 -0.82 -11.96 -15.18
C GLN A 43 -0.57 -11.00 -14.01
N VAL A 44 0.22 -11.43 -13.03
CA VAL A 44 0.58 -10.61 -11.86
C VAL A 44 1.39 -9.38 -12.27
N LEU A 45 2.40 -9.52 -13.14
CA LEU A 45 3.20 -8.39 -13.62
C LEU A 45 2.37 -7.41 -14.48
N ASN A 46 1.44 -7.92 -15.30
CA ASN A 46 0.52 -7.09 -16.09
C ASN A 46 -0.47 -6.32 -15.20
N ALA A 47 -1.01 -6.98 -14.17
CA ALA A 47 -1.85 -6.32 -13.18
C ALA A 47 -1.08 -5.24 -12.42
N ALA A 48 0.14 -5.54 -11.97
CA ALA A 48 1.03 -4.59 -11.32
C ALA A 48 1.32 -3.37 -12.23
N SER A 49 1.67 -3.61 -13.50
CA SER A 49 1.90 -2.55 -14.50
C SER A 49 0.66 -1.68 -14.70
N THR A 50 -0.53 -2.31 -14.73
CA THR A 50 -1.81 -1.59 -14.79
C THR A 50 -1.96 -0.67 -13.58
N VAL A 51 -1.84 -1.21 -12.36
CA VAL A 51 -1.92 -0.41 -11.13
C VAL A 51 -0.92 0.74 -11.13
N ALA A 52 0.34 0.50 -11.51
CA ALA A 52 1.38 1.52 -11.58
C ALA A 52 1.02 2.68 -12.52
N LYS A 53 0.40 2.40 -13.68
CA LYS A 53 -0.06 3.43 -14.63
C LYS A 53 -1.18 4.30 -14.06
N TYR A 54 -2.07 3.73 -13.25
CA TYR A 54 -3.20 4.45 -12.63
C TYR A 54 -2.81 5.19 -11.35
N LEU A 55 -1.62 4.97 -10.79
CA LEU A 55 -1.09 5.76 -9.68
C LEU A 55 -0.60 7.18 -10.10
N ASP A 56 -0.99 7.67 -11.28
CA ASP A 56 -0.70 8.99 -11.89
C ASP A 56 0.69 9.56 -11.60
N LEU A 57 1.70 8.73 -11.79
CA LEU A 57 3.01 9.28 -12.07
C LEU A 57 2.95 9.69 -13.55
N LYS A 58 2.47 10.93 -13.82
CA LYS A 58 2.96 11.70 -14.97
C LYS A 58 4.47 11.48 -14.96
N TYR A 59 5.01 10.87 -16.02
CA TYR A 59 6.41 10.39 -16.10
C TYR A 59 6.72 9.04 -15.40
N THR A 60 5.77 8.10 -15.35
CA THR A 60 6.07 6.70 -14.97
C THR A 60 6.77 6.00 -16.12
N ILE A 61 8.01 5.57 -15.93
CA ILE A 61 8.63 4.56 -16.80
C ILE A 61 8.35 3.21 -16.16
N VAL A 62 7.56 2.38 -16.85
CA VAL A 62 7.35 0.99 -16.46
C VAL A 62 8.24 0.10 -17.30
N THR A 63 9.14 -0.63 -16.65
CA THR A 63 9.96 -1.67 -17.27
C THR A 63 9.57 -3.02 -16.69
N CYS A 64 9.36 -4.00 -17.56
CA CYS A 64 9.06 -5.38 -17.17
C CYS A 64 10.18 -6.29 -17.66
N THR A 65 10.59 -7.22 -16.81
CA THR A 65 11.40 -8.40 -17.15
C THR A 65 10.59 -9.66 -16.87
N GLU A 66 11.16 -10.84 -17.08
CA GLU A 66 10.45 -12.12 -16.91
C GLU A 66 9.82 -12.33 -15.53
N ASN A 67 10.42 -11.76 -14.48
CA ASN A 67 9.98 -11.98 -13.09
C ASN A 67 9.82 -10.67 -12.30
N GLN A 68 9.95 -9.52 -12.96
CA GLN A 68 9.95 -8.24 -12.27
C GLN A 68 9.24 -7.16 -13.08
N MET A 69 8.53 -6.29 -12.38
CA MET A 69 8.04 -5.02 -12.89
C MET A 69 8.65 -3.91 -12.04
N LYS A 70 9.20 -2.89 -12.71
CA LYS A 70 9.73 -1.70 -12.09
C LYS A 70 9.01 -0.47 -12.63
N ALA A 71 8.55 0.40 -11.75
CA ALA A 71 7.90 1.67 -12.08
C ALA A 71 8.63 2.82 -11.39
N GLU A 72 9.20 3.73 -12.17
CA GLU A 72 9.93 4.90 -11.69
C GLU A 72 9.18 6.20 -11.99
N ARG A 73 9.15 7.12 -11.03
CA ARG A 73 8.71 8.50 -11.24
C ARG A 73 9.88 9.47 -11.19
N MET A 74 10.03 10.27 -12.24
CA MET A 74 10.86 11.48 -12.18
C MET A 74 10.01 12.69 -11.79
N ALA A 75 10.26 13.30 -10.62
CA ALA A 75 9.66 14.58 -10.27
C ALA A 75 10.26 15.73 -11.11
N SER A 76 9.43 16.72 -11.43
CA SER A 76 9.71 17.91 -12.26
C SER A 76 11.06 18.57 -12.00
N THR A 77 11.61 19.22 -13.03
CA THR A 77 12.95 19.84 -13.07
C THR A 77 13.16 21.07 -12.17
N SER A 78 12.16 21.53 -11.41
CA SER A 78 12.16 22.86 -10.79
C SER A 78 12.16 22.94 -9.25
N THR A 79 12.21 21.84 -8.50
CA THR A 79 12.33 21.81 -7.01
C THR A 79 12.49 20.36 -6.52
N PRO A 80 12.91 20.05 -5.25
CA PRO A 80 13.76 18.88 -4.94
C PRO A 80 13.24 17.58 -5.55
N LYS A 81 14.14 16.86 -6.23
CA LYS A 81 13.79 15.63 -6.94
C LYS A 81 13.40 14.56 -5.93
N ILE A 82 12.10 14.29 -5.84
CA ILE A 82 11.58 13.12 -5.14
C ILE A 82 11.39 12.02 -6.17
N THR A 83 12.24 11.00 -6.11
CA THR A 83 12.07 9.79 -6.93
C THR A 83 11.29 8.77 -6.11
N PHE A 84 10.19 8.30 -6.71
CA PHE A 84 9.43 7.16 -6.21
C PHE A 84 9.71 5.98 -7.12
N GLU A 85 10.14 4.87 -6.53
CA GLU A 85 10.43 3.64 -7.25
C GLU A 85 9.62 2.50 -6.62
N TYR A 86 8.83 1.83 -7.45
CA TYR A 86 8.11 0.61 -7.11
C TYR A 86 8.77 -0.54 -7.85
N ILE A 87 9.22 -1.56 -7.12
CA ILE A 87 9.77 -2.78 -7.72
C ILE A 87 8.91 -3.93 -7.23
N LEU A 88 8.16 -4.56 -8.14
CA LEU A 88 7.42 -5.78 -7.86
C LEU A 88 8.16 -6.96 -8.47
N THR A 89 8.56 -7.91 -7.63
CA THR A 89 9.14 -9.19 -8.07
C THR A 89 8.11 -10.29 -7.88
N ALA A 90 7.86 -11.11 -8.89
CA ALA A 90 6.89 -12.20 -8.87
C ALA A 90 7.59 -13.53 -9.12
N SER A 91 7.22 -14.56 -8.37
CA SER A 91 7.80 -15.90 -8.48
C SER A 91 6.71 -16.97 -8.41
N GLN A 92 6.71 -17.88 -9.38
CA GLN A 92 5.81 -19.02 -9.40
C GLN A 92 6.18 -20.01 -8.29
N LYS A 93 5.20 -20.38 -7.46
CA LYS A 93 5.29 -21.42 -6.45
C LYS A 93 4.07 -22.33 -6.58
N ASN A 94 4.27 -23.51 -7.17
CA ASN A 94 3.18 -24.41 -7.53
C ASN A 94 2.15 -23.68 -8.44
N ASN A 95 0.87 -23.72 -8.08
CA ASN A 95 -0.22 -23.05 -8.80
C ASN A 95 -0.40 -21.57 -8.43
N ASP A 96 0.43 -21.04 -7.53
CA ASP A 96 0.28 -19.70 -6.99
C ASP A 96 1.50 -18.84 -7.34
N VAL A 97 1.32 -17.52 -7.38
CA VAL A 97 2.40 -16.56 -7.57
C VAL A 97 2.63 -15.78 -6.27
N GLU A 98 3.84 -15.85 -5.74
CA GLU A 98 4.26 -14.97 -4.65
C GLU A 98 4.83 -13.67 -5.26
N ALA A 99 4.19 -12.55 -4.95
CA ALA A 99 4.64 -11.22 -5.33
C ALA A 99 5.24 -10.48 -4.13
N LYS A 100 6.33 -9.76 -4.36
CA LYS A 100 7.00 -8.91 -3.37
C LYS A 100 7.15 -7.51 -3.91
N LEU A 101 6.66 -6.53 -3.18
CA LEU A 101 6.69 -5.13 -3.55
C LEU A 101 7.69 -4.36 -2.68
N GLU A 102 8.66 -3.73 -3.32
CA GLU A 102 9.60 -2.82 -2.70
C GLU A 102 9.24 -1.39 -3.08
N LEU A 103 9.19 -0.50 -2.08
CA LEU A 103 8.95 0.92 -2.26
C LEU A 103 10.18 1.71 -1.79
N THR A 104 10.80 2.43 -2.72
CA THR A 104 11.92 3.32 -2.43
C THR A 104 11.52 4.77 -2.64
N LEU A 105 11.69 5.56 -1.59
CA LEU A 105 11.53 7.02 -1.58
C LEU A 105 12.91 7.65 -1.49
N GLN A 106 13.37 8.27 -2.58
CA GLN A 106 14.60 9.03 -2.59
C GLN A 106 14.28 10.51 -2.52
N PHE A 107 14.63 11.13 -1.39
CA PHE A 107 14.78 12.59 -1.33
C PHE A 107 16.24 12.89 -1.64
N GLU A 108 16.50 13.93 -2.43
CA GLU A 108 17.81 14.37 -2.93
C GLU A 108 18.90 14.53 -1.85
N ASN A 109 18.59 14.42 -0.55
CA ASN A 109 19.59 14.35 0.51
C ASN A 109 19.31 13.38 1.69
N ARG A 110 18.21 12.60 1.74
CA ARG A 110 17.98 11.59 2.81
C ARG A 110 17.06 10.45 2.36
N ARG A 111 17.45 9.20 2.61
CA ARG A 111 16.55 8.03 2.58
C ARG A 111 15.79 7.99 3.90
N LYS A 112 14.60 8.61 3.98
CA LYS A 112 13.66 8.37 5.09
C LYS A 112 12.55 7.47 4.59
N LYS A 113 12.40 6.30 5.21
CA LYS A 113 11.19 5.48 5.06
C LYS A 113 10.07 6.13 5.87
N PRO A 114 8.88 6.38 5.30
CA PRO A 114 7.74 6.90 6.06
C PRO A 114 7.32 5.93 7.16
N GLU A 115 6.87 6.42 8.31
CA GLU A 115 6.49 5.59 9.47
C GLU A 115 5.26 4.69 9.22
N LYS A 116 4.47 4.90 8.16
CA LYS A 116 3.26 4.11 7.85
C LYS A 116 3.15 3.64 6.40
N TRP A 117 4.26 3.20 5.80
CA TRP A 117 4.33 2.68 4.43
C TRP A 117 3.52 1.40 4.16
N HIS A 118 3.11 0.68 5.19
CA HIS A 118 2.40 -0.61 5.04
C HIS A 118 1.00 -0.48 4.42
N GLU A 119 0.28 0.62 4.70
CA GLU A 119 -1.04 0.88 4.12
C GLU A 119 -0.97 1.04 2.60
N ALA A 120 0.18 1.51 2.09
CA ALA A 120 0.43 1.63 0.66
C ALA A 120 0.47 0.28 -0.06
N PHE A 121 1.07 -0.73 0.59
CA PHE A 121 1.15 -2.07 0.04
C PHE A 121 -0.23 -2.73 -0.01
N ASN A 122 -1.01 -2.58 1.05
CA ASN A 122 -2.38 -3.09 1.08
C ASN A 122 -3.22 -2.47 -0.05
N LEU A 123 -3.14 -1.14 -0.23
CA LEU A 123 -3.83 -0.47 -1.33
C LEU A 123 -3.36 -0.99 -2.70
N TYR A 124 -2.04 -1.14 -2.88
CA TYR A 124 -1.46 -1.64 -4.13
C TYR A 124 -1.94 -3.05 -4.46
N PHE A 125 -1.85 -3.99 -3.51
CA PHE A 125 -2.29 -5.37 -3.70
C PHE A 125 -3.80 -5.49 -3.88
N ASN A 126 -4.61 -4.72 -3.15
CA ASN A 126 -6.07 -4.68 -3.36
C ASN A 126 -6.44 -4.24 -4.80
N ARG A 127 -5.74 -3.23 -5.32
CA ARG A 127 -5.90 -2.79 -6.72
C ARG A 127 -5.44 -3.84 -7.72
N MET A 128 -4.37 -4.59 -7.42
CA MET A 128 -3.95 -5.72 -8.25
C MET A 128 -5.02 -6.83 -8.28
N GLU A 129 -5.59 -7.19 -7.14
CA GLU A 129 -6.68 -8.17 -7.08
C GLU A 129 -7.93 -7.71 -7.84
N SER A 130 -8.17 -6.41 -7.89
CA SER A 130 -9.26 -5.82 -8.70
C SER A 130 -9.02 -6.06 -10.19
N VAL A 131 -7.77 -5.91 -10.65
CA VAL A 131 -7.39 -6.17 -12.05
C VAL A 131 -7.40 -7.67 -12.36
N LEU A 132 -6.87 -8.50 -11.47
CA LEU A 132 -6.70 -9.95 -11.69
C LEU A 132 -8.03 -10.71 -11.60
N TYR A 133 -8.86 -10.38 -10.63
CA TYR A 133 -10.02 -11.19 -10.26
C TYR A 133 -11.34 -10.43 -10.41
N GLY A 134 -11.32 -9.21 -10.92
CA GLY A 134 -12.51 -8.37 -11.03
C GLY A 134 -13.10 -7.97 -9.68
N LYS A 135 -12.30 -7.95 -8.61
CA LYS A 135 -12.69 -7.35 -7.32
C LYS A 135 -12.93 -5.85 -7.47
N GLU A 136 -13.57 -5.26 -6.47
CA GLU A 136 -13.85 -3.82 -6.45
C GLU A 136 -12.55 -3.00 -6.31
N TRP A 137 -12.36 -2.06 -7.24
CA TRP A 137 -11.27 -1.10 -7.21
C TRP A 137 -11.41 -0.18 -6.01
N VAL A 138 -10.38 -0.12 -5.19
CA VAL A 138 -10.32 0.77 -4.01
C VAL A 138 -9.62 2.06 -4.39
N THR A 139 -10.33 3.18 -4.29
CA THR A 139 -9.75 4.52 -4.47
C THR A 139 -8.90 4.94 -3.26
N CYS A 140 -8.02 5.90 -3.44
CA CYS A 140 -7.21 6.49 -2.39
C CYS A 140 -8.10 7.12 -1.31
N VAL A 141 -9.17 7.80 -1.72
CA VAL A 141 -10.18 8.35 -0.78
C VAL A 141 -10.83 7.27 0.07
N GLU A 142 -11.21 6.13 -0.52
CA GLU A 142 -11.82 5.00 0.22
C GLU A 142 -10.80 4.30 1.14
N ALA A 143 -9.53 4.25 0.75
CA ALA A 143 -8.46 3.71 1.58
C ALA A 143 -8.17 4.60 2.79
N GLU A 144 -8.13 5.93 2.60
CA GLU A 144 -7.92 6.90 3.68
C GLU A 144 -9.03 6.84 4.73
N LYS A 145 -10.30 6.66 4.33
CA LYS A 145 -11.42 6.50 5.28
C LYS A 145 -11.30 5.28 6.18
N LYS A 146 -10.61 4.21 5.73
CA LYS A 146 -10.42 2.98 6.50
C LYS A 146 -9.27 3.09 7.50
N VAL A 147 -8.47 4.15 7.41
CA VAL A 147 -7.30 4.35 8.25
C VAL A 147 -7.51 5.61 9.08
N GLU A 148 -7.79 5.44 10.37
CA GLU A 148 -7.84 6.56 11.31
C GLU A 148 -6.46 7.26 11.37
N ASN A 149 -6.35 8.44 10.76
CA ASN A 149 -5.19 9.34 10.79
C ASN A 149 -3.86 8.81 10.19
N SER A 150 -3.74 8.78 8.86
CA SER A 150 -2.46 8.54 8.17
C SER A 150 -2.10 9.65 7.19
N ASN A 151 -1.27 10.60 7.64
CA ASN A 151 -0.57 11.57 6.79
C ASN A 151 0.36 10.89 5.74
N THR A 152 0.57 9.57 5.86
CA THR A 152 1.47 8.80 4.98
C THR A 152 0.74 8.26 3.75
N LEU A 153 -0.48 7.72 3.91
CA LEU A 153 -1.37 7.40 2.79
C LEU A 153 -1.57 8.64 1.92
N GLN A 154 -1.82 9.77 2.56
CA GLN A 154 -1.88 11.08 1.93
C GLN A 154 -0.69 11.32 0.98
N SER A 155 0.57 11.07 1.36
CA SER A 155 1.73 11.30 0.48
C SER A 155 1.75 10.46 -0.82
N ILE A 156 1.14 9.27 -0.79
CA ILE A 156 1.02 8.34 -1.92
C ILE A 156 -0.26 8.64 -2.72
N CYS A 157 -1.31 9.02 -2.03
CA CYS A 157 -2.62 9.39 -2.56
C CYS A 157 -2.64 10.79 -3.17
N PHE A 158 -1.79 11.71 -2.72
CA PHE A 158 -1.78 13.15 -3.07
C PHE A 158 -1.62 13.43 -4.57
N LYS A 159 -1.24 12.43 -5.37
CA LYS A 159 -0.95 12.59 -6.80
C LYS A 159 -1.34 11.38 -7.66
N ALA A 160 -2.16 10.45 -7.17
CA ALA A 160 -2.68 9.34 -7.99
C ALA A 160 -4.02 9.75 -8.64
N LYS A 161 -4.22 9.40 -9.91
CA LYS A 161 -5.53 9.51 -10.55
C LYS A 161 -6.38 8.40 -9.96
N ASP A 162 -7.32 8.77 -9.11
CA ASP A 162 -8.31 7.85 -8.54
C ASP A 162 -9.36 7.38 -9.59
N GLU A 163 -8.92 7.28 -10.84
CA GLU A 163 -9.71 6.79 -11.95
C GLU A 163 -9.81 5.26 -11.87
N VAL A 164 -11.03 4.75 -11.87
CA VAL A 164 -11.30 3.32 -11.95
C VAL A 164 -10.96 2.85 -13.36
N PRO A 165 -10.08 1.85 -13.54
CA PRO A 165 -9.78 1.32 -14.87
C PRO A 165 -11.05 0.84 -15.56
N LYS A 166 -11.15 1.07 -16.87
CA LYS A 166 -12.30 0.60 -17.66
C LYS A 166 -12.49 -0.91 -17.48
N GLY A 167 -13.73 -1.31 -17.17
CA GLY A 167 -14.09 -2.72 -16.96
C GLY A 167 -13.93 -3.23 -15.52
N ILE A 168 -13.41 -2.41 -14.60
CA ILE A 168 -13.34 -2.76 -13.17
C ILE A 168 -14.46 -2.04 -12.41
N LYS A 169 -15.08 -2.75 -11.45
CA LYS A 169 -16.10 -2.16 -10.57
C LYS A 169 -15.45 -1.29 -9.51
N ARG A 170 -16.15 -0.25 -9.05
CA ARG A 170 -15.68 0.62 -7.97
C ARG A 170 -16.18 0.12 -6.62
N THR A 171 -15.36 0.24 -5.57
CA THR A 171 -15.81 0.05 -4.19
C THR A 171 -16.83 1.13 -3.83
N PRO A 172 -18.01 0.82 -3.26
CA PRO A 172 -18.92 1.84 -2.76
C PRO A 172 -18.25 2.66 -1.66
N ALA A 173 -18.47 3.97 -1.66
CA ALA A 173 -18.11 4.78 -0.51
C ALA A 173 -18.98 4.35 0.67
N SER A 174 -18.37 3.76 1.71
CA SER A 174 -19.05 3.49 2.98
C SER A 174 -19.68 4.79 3.48
N GLN A 175 -21.00 4.80 3.65
CA GLN A 175 -21.77 5.90 4.23
C GLN A 175 -21.61 5.91 5.74
#